data_AF-A0A523WML7-F1
#
_entry.id   AF-A0A523WML7-F1
#
_cell.length_a   1.000
_cell.length_b   1.000
_cell.length_c   1.000
_cell.angle_alpha   90.00
_cell.angle_beta   90.00
_cell.angle_gamma   90.00
#
_symmetry.space_group_name_H-M   'P 1'
#
loop_
_entity.id
_entity.type
_entity.pdbx_description
1 polymer ?
#
loop_
_entity_poly.entity_id
_entity_poly.type
_entity_poly.pdbx_seq_one_letter_code
_entity_poly.pdbx_strand_id
1 'polypeptide(L)' 'MKQGKVYLVGAGPGDPGLISKKGLECLAQAEVVIYDRLLDEQLLDLASPEAERIYVGKAAGQHT' A
#
# COMPACT_ATOMS: atom_id res chain seq x y z
N MET A 1 -13.99 9.73 19.35
CA MET A 1 -13.39 8.73 18.44
C MET A 1 -13.14 9.41 17.10
N LYS A 2 -11.97 9.25 16.48
CA LYS A 2 -11.75 9.71 15.10
C LYS A 2 -12.38 8.70 14.15
N GLN A 3 -13.09 9.18 13.13
CA GLN A 3 -13.60 8.31 12.07
C GLN A 3 -12.41 7.78 11.25
N GLY A 4 -12.29 6.47 11.09
CA GLY A 4 -11.34 5.87 10.16
C GLY A 4 -11.65 6.29 8.72
N LYS A 5 -10.60 6.43 7.89
CA LYS A 5 -10.72 6.71 6.46
C LYS A 5 -9.96 5.64 5.67
N VAL A 6 -10.54 5.23 4.54
CA VAL A 6 -9.93 4.27 3.64
C VAL A 6 -9.72 4.94 2.29
N TYR A 7 -8.53 4.77 1.72
CA TYR A 7 -8.18 5.22 0.38
C TYR A 7 -7.82 4.00 -0.46
N LEU A 8 -8.44 3.88 -1.64
CA LEU A 8 -7.98 2.93 -2.66
C LEU A 8 -7.00 3.66 -3.58
N VAL A 9 -5.73 3.26 -3.51
CA VAL A 9 -4.62 3.93 -4.20
C VAL A 9 -4.07 3.00 -5.28
N GLY A 10 -4.01 3.48 -6.53
CA GLY A 10 -3.26 2.81 -7.58
C GLY A 10 -1.77 3.04 -7.39
N ALA A 11 -1.00 1.97 -7.21
CA ALA A 11 0.45 2.01 -7.00
C ALA A 11 1.26 2.34 -8.28
N GLY A 12 0.63 2.24 -9.45
CA GLY A 12 1.32 2.25 -10.73
C GLY A 12 1.72 0.82 -11.18
N PRO A 13 2.44 0.70 -12.30
CA PRO A 13 2.78 -0.61 -12.89
C PRO A 13 4.06 -1.26 -12.32
N GLY A 14 4.72 -0.63 -11.35
CA GLY A 14 5.96 -1.13 -10.73
C GLY A 14 6.87 0.01 -10.30
N ASP A 15 7.28 0.86 -11.25
CA ASP A 15 8.16 2.00 -10.97
C ASP A 15 7.53 2.95 -9.92
N PRO A 16 8.16 3.14 -8.74
CA PRO A 16 7.64 4.00 -7.68
C PRO A 16 7.39 5.46 -8.12
N GLY A 17 8.10 5.94 -9.14
CA GLY A 17 7.90 7.27 -9.70
C GLY A 17 6.58 7.44 -10.47
N LEU A 18 5.87 6.36 -10.75
CA LEU A 18 4.59 6.36 -11.47
C LEU A 18 3.36 6.35 -10.54
N ILE A 19 3.55 6.30 -9.23
CA ILE A 19 2.45 6.56 -8.28
C ILE A 19 2.01 8.02 -8.38
N SER A 20 0.70 8.27 -8.26
CA SER A 20 0.21 9.65 -8.20
C SER A 20 0.71 10.38 -6.95
N LYS A 21 0.91 11.71 -7.04
CA LYS A 21 1.27 12.55 -5.89
C LYS A 21 0.34 12.35 -4.69
N LYS A 22 -0.96 12.28 -4.92
CA LYS A 22 -1.96 12.05 -3.86
C LYS A 22 -1.86 10.64 -3.28
N GLY A 23 -1.53 9.64 -4.10
CA GLY A 23 -1.27 8.28 -3.64
C GLY A 23 -0.09 8.22 -2.67
N LEU A 24 1.00 8.92 -3.01
CA LEU A 24 2.17 9.05 -2.14
C LEU A 24 1.83 9.75 -0.83
N GLU A 25 1.07 10.85 -0.88
CA GLU A 25 0.60 11.57 0.31
C GLU A 25 -0.27 10.68 1.22
N CYS A 26 -1.17 9.88 0.62
CA CYS A 26 -1.96 8.91 1.36
C CYS A 26 -1.10 7.81 2.00
N LEU A 27 -0.11 7.29 1.27
CA LEU A 27 0.77 6.22 1.73
C LEU A 27 1.65 6.68 2.90
N ALA A 28 2.22 7.89 2.80
CA ALA A 28 3.05 8.47 3.85
C ALA A 28 2.28 8.75 5.16
N GLN A 29 0.97 9.01 5.07
CA GLN A 29 0.09 9.28 6.23
C GLN A 29 -0.63 8.03 6.74
N ALA A 30 -0.52 6.88 6.06
CA ALA A 30 -1.26 5.69 6.41
C ALA A 30 -0.77 5.11 7.75
N GLU A 31 -1.72 4.81 8.64
CA GLU A 31 -1.46 4.04 9.87
C GLU A 31 -1.48 2.52 9.58
N VAL A 32 -2.16 2.11 8.51
CA VAL A 32 -2.24 0.72 8.04
C VAL A 32 -2.18 0.70 6.51
N VAL A 33 -1.31 -0.16 5.95
CA VAL A 33 -1.15 -0.36 4.51
C VAL A 33 -1.51 -1.80 4.16
N ILE A 34 -2.58 -1.97 3.38
CA ILE A 34 -3.00 -3.27 2.84
C ILE A 34 -2.54 -3.35 1.39
N TYR A 35 -1.78 -4.38 1.03
CA TYR A 35 -1.18 -4.51 -0.30
C TYR A 35 -1.16 -5.96 -0.80
N ASP A 36 -1.09 -6.13 -2.11
CA ASP A 36 -1.00 -7.45 -2.75
C ASP A 36 0.35 -7.65 -3.47
N ARG A 37 0.47 -8.81 -4.12
CA ARG A 37 1.70 -9.29 -4.77
C ARG A 37 2.20 -8.40 -5.90
N LEU A 38 1.35 -7.57 -6.51
CA LEU A 38 1.72 -6.73 -7.65
C LEU A 38 2.37 -5.40 -7.22
N LEU A 39 2.37 -5.09 -5.92
CA LEU A 39 3.04 -3.91 -5.41
C LEU A 39 4.56 -4.08 -5.49
N ASP A 40 5.25 -3.02 -5.92
CA ASP A 40 6.69 -2.91 -5.72
C ASP A 40 6.99 -2.58 -4.25
N GLU A 41 7.79 -3.41 -3.58
CA GLU A 41 8.11 -3.26 -2.16
C GLU A 41 8.77 -1.91 -1.82
N GLN A 42 9.45 -1.26 -2.77
CA GLN A 42 10.05 0.06 -2.56
C GLN A 42 9.01 1.14 -2.23
N LEU A 43 7.74 0.97 -2.65
CA LEU A 43 6.66 1.87 -2.24
C LEU A 43 6.36 1.74 -0.74
N LEU A 44 6.52 0.56 -0.14
CA LEU A 44 6.28 0.36 1.29
C LEU A 44 7.28 1.12 2.16
N ASP A 45 8.47 1.41 1.64
CA ASP A 45 9.48 2.23 2.33
C ASP A 45 9.09 3.71 2.41
N LEU A 46 8.11 4.14 1.62
CA LEU A 46 7.56 5.50 1.65
C LEU A 46 6.41 5.65 2.65
N ALA A 47 5.89 4.53 3.18
CA ALA A 47 4.94 4.55 4.28
C ALA A 47 5.64 4.91 5.60
N SER A 48 4.86 5.33 6.60
CA SER A 48 5.38 5.51 7.96
C SER A 48 6.05 4.21 8.45
N PRO A 49 7.23 4.27 9.12
CA PRO A 49 7.84 3.10 9.75
C PRO A 49 6.96 2.44 10.81
N GLU A 50 6.06 3.22 11.42
CA GLU A 50 5.09 2.75 12.42
C GLU A 50 3.79 2.21 11.80
N ALA A 51 3.64 2.29 10.47
CA ALA A 51 2.45 1.79 9.79
C ALA A 51 2.42 0.26 9.82
N GLU A 52 1.28 -0.31 10.20
CA GLU A 52 1.05 -1.75 10.08
C GLU A 52 0.97 -2.13 8.60
N ARG A 53 1.74 -3.15 8.17
CA ARG A 53 1.76 -3.63 6.78
C ARG A 53 1.09 -4.98 6.70
N ILE A 54 -0.03 -5.07 5.98
CA ILE A 54 -0.84 -6.27 5.84
C ILE A 54 -0.79 -6.75 4.38
N TYR A 55 -0.06 -7.83 4.15
CA TYR A 55 -0.01 -8.48 2.84
C TYR A 55 -1.24 -9.36 2.63
N VAL A 56 -1.94 -9.17 1.51
CA VAL A 56 -3.15 -9.92 1.13
C VAL A 56 -3.04 -10.59 -0.25
N GLY A 57 -1.84 -10.57 -0.84
CA GLY A 57 -1.61 -11.16 -2.15
C GLY A 57 -1.72 -12.68 -2.13
N LYS A 58 -2.42 -13.24 -3.14
CA LYS A 58 -2.46 -14.70 -3.35
C LYS A 58 -1.27 -15.17 -4.16
N ALA A 59 -0.64 -16.25 -3.69
CA ALA A 59 0.22 -17.08 -4.52
C ALA A 59 -0.66 -18.05 -5.32
N ALA A 60 -0.43 -18.15 -6.64
CA ALA A 60 -1.12 -19.18 -7.44
C ALA A 60 -0.85 -20.56 -6.82
N GLY A 61 -1.90 -21.31 -6.49
CA GLY A 61 -1.82 -22.62 -5.84
C GLY A 61 -2.10 -22.65 -4.34
N GLN A 62 -2.32 -21.51 -3.67
CA GLN A 62 -2.81 -21.47 -2.29
C GLN A 62 -4.25 -20.97 -2.23
N HIS A 63 -5.18 -21.93 -2.35
CA HIS A 63 -6.62 -21.71 -2.21
C HIS A 63 -7.06 -22.29 -0.87
N THR A 64 -7.09 -21.46 0.16
CA THR A 64 -7.75 -21.72 1.44
C THR A 64 -8.65 -20.55 1.77
#